data_AF-A0A8T5M332-F1
#
_entry.id   AF-A0A8T5M332-F1
#
_cell.length_a   1.000
_cell.length_b   1.000
_cell.length_c   1.000
_cell.angle_alpha   90.00
_cell.angle_beta   90.00
_cell.angle_gamma   90.00
#
_symmetry.space_group_name_H-M   'P 1'
#
loop_
_entity.id
_entity.type
_entity.pdbx_description
1 polymer ?
#
loop_
_entity_poly.entity_id
_entity_poly.type
_entity_poly.pdbx_seq_one_letter_code
_entity_poly.pdbx_strand_id
1 'polypeptide(L)'
;MNVRKLKTKYKVESQSKKGTFYYVDLSAKTCSCPEYNFRMRKIGGICKHINAVEEYVSGEEHPTVLTKDEKKKRQKHVKELGKHAKEIDEKEKKYSEIISYVKEQREVDSISLIEKFGQEYVDDMIRLGELLEKDGKIRLLE
;
A
#
# COMPACT_ATOMS: atom_id res chain seq x y z
N MET A 1 19.07 -12.06 -6.33
CA MET A 1 19.95 -13.21 -6.63
C MET A 1 19.03 -14.42 -6.80
N ASN A 2 19.33 -15.35 -7.71
CA ASN A 2 18.49 -16.54 -7.86
C ASN A 2 18.86 -17.56 -6.78
N VAL A 3 17.90 -17.96 -5.94
CA VAL A 3 18.07 -18.99 -4.90
C VAL A 3 17.25 -20.22 -5.25
N ARG A 4 17.88 -21.40 -5.16
CA ARG A 4 17.21 -22.70 -5.31
C ARG A 4 17.50 -23.58 -4.11
N LYS A 5 16.45 -24.12 -3.49
CA LYS A 5 16.58 -25.08 -2.38
C LYS A 5 17.01 -26.45 -2.91
N LEU A 6 18.06 -27.01 -2.33
CA LEU A 6 18.46 -28.42 -2.45
C LEU A 6 18.15 -29.11 -1.12
N LYS A 7 18.16 -30.44 -1.09
CA LYS A 7 17.75 -31.26 0.08
C LYS A 7 18.19 -30.69 1.43
N THR A 8 19.47 -30.33 1.57
CA THR A 8 20.06 -29.83 2.81
C THR A 8 20.82 -28.50 2.66
N LYS A 9 20.85 -27.91 1.47
CA LYS A 9 21.64 -26.70 1.15
C LYS A 9 20.90 -25.80 0.18
N TYR A 10 21.30 -24.55 0.07
CA TYR A 10 20.75 -23.60 -0.89
C TYR A 10 21.79 -23.25 -1.96
N LYS A 11 21.36 -23.28 -3.22
CA LYS A 11 22.17 -22.88 -4.38
C LYS A 11 21.81 -21.44 -4.73
N VAL A 12 22.78 -20.54 -4.61
CA VAL A 12 22.62 -19.10 -4.84
C VAL A 12 23.46 -18.67 -6.03
N GLU A 13 22.86 -17.99 -7.00
CA GLU A 13 23.59 -17.43 -8.14
C GLU A 13 24.31 -16.13 -7.77
N SER A 14 25.55 -15.98 -8.26
CA SER A 14 26.32 -14.76 -8.10
C SER A 14 25.66 -13.58 -8.84
N GLN A 15 25.45 -12.47 -8.13
CA GLN A 15 24.96 -11.24 -8.74
C GLN A 15 25.96 -10.63 -9.75
N SER A 16 27.26 -10.83 -9.54
CA SER A 16 28.32 -10.23 -10.37
C SER A 16 28.68 -11.08 -11.60
N LYS A 17 28.43 -12.40 -11.56
CA LYS A 17 28.74 -13.33 -12.65
C LYS A 17 27.59 -14.33 -12.84
N LYS A 18 26.73 -14.06 -13.83
CA LYS A 18 25.64 -14.98 -14.20
C LYS A 18 26.20 -16.36 -14.54
N GLY A 19 25.53 -17.42 -14.09
CA GLY A 19 25.99 -18.81 -14.27
C GLY A 19 27.02 -19.31 -13.23
N THR A 20 27.55 -18.45 -12.37
CA THR A 20 28.36 -18.89 -11.21
C THR A 20 27.46 -19.09 -10.00
N PHE A 21 27.54 -20.26 -9.36
CA PHE A 21 26.71 -20.60 -8.21
C PHE A 21 27.54 -20.89 -6.97
N TYR A 22 27.03 -20.44 -5.83
CA TYR A 22 27.57 -20.75 -4.51
C TYR A 22 26.56 -21.56 -3.71
N TYR A 23 27.08 -22.36 -2.79
CA TYR A 23 26.29 -23.18 -1.90
C TYR A 23 26.29 -22.57 -0.51
N VAL A 24 25.10 -22.44 0.06
CA VAL A 24 24.85 -21.87 1.38
C VAL A 24 24.22 -22.94 2.25
N ASP A 25 24.75 -23.06 3.47
CA ASP A 25 24.21 -23.89 4.53
C ASP A 25 23.72 -22.97 5.64
N LEU A 26 22.40 -22.88 5.82
CA LEU A 26 21.79 -22.03 6.85
C LEU A 26 22.03 -22.58 8.26
N SER A 27 22.02 -23.90 8.42
CA SER A 27 22.23 -24.54 9.73
C SER A 27 23.63 -24.27 10.25
N ALA A 28 24.63 -24.33 9.37
CA ALA A 28 26.02 -24.02 9.72
C ALA A 28 26.37 -22.53 9.56
N LYS A 29 25.45 -21.69 9.04
CA LYS A 29 25.71 -20.30 8.59
C LYS A 29 26.97 -20.17 7.75
N THR A 30 27.19 -21.09 6.81
CA THR A 30 28.37 -21.10 5.93
C THR A 30 28.00 -20.83 4.47
N CYS A 31 28.93 -20.22 3.74
CA CYS A 31 28.80 -19.98 2.31
C CYS A 31 30.07 -20.37 1.56
N SER A 32 29.93 -21.05 0.43
CA SER A 32 31.06 -21.46 -0.43
C SER A 32 31.65 -20.33 -1.29
N CYS A 33 31.34 -19.06 -0.99
CA CYS A 33 31.83 -17.94 -1.80
C CYS A 33 33.23 -17.50 -1.33
N PRO A 34 34.10 -17.04 -2.25
CA PRO A 34 35.49 -16.67 -1.90
C PRO A 34 35.57 -15.52 -0.89
N GLU A 35 34.56 -14.64 -0.88
CA GLU A 35 34.48 -13.49 0.03
C GLU A 35 33.98 -13.84 1.45
N TYR A 36 33.57 -15.09 1.70
CA TYR A 36 32.90 -15.47 2.95
C TYR A 36 33.76 -15.15 4.19
N ASN A 37 34.99 -15.68 4.22
CA ASN A 37 35.91 -15.48 5.35
C ASN A 37 36.26 -14.01 5.58
N PHE A 38 36.39 -13.23 4.50
CA PHE A 38 36.69 -11.80 4.59
C PHE A 38 35.54 -11.00 5.21
N ARG A 39 34.28 -11.39 4.93
CA ARG A 39 33.11 -10.74 5.51
C ARG A 39 32.90 -11.14 6.96
N MET A 40 33.04 -12.43 7.29
CA MET A 40 32.86 -12.92 8.66
C MET A 40 33.90 -12.38 9.66
N ARG A 41 35.07 -11.96 9.19
CA ARG A 41 36.10 -11.32 10.03
C ARG A 41 35.79 -9.86 10.41
N LYS A 42 34.83 -9.22 9.75
CA LYS A 42 34.42 -7.84 10.08
C LYS A 42 33.40 -7.87 11.22
N ILE A 43 33.46 -6.89 12.12
CA ILE A 43 32.46 -6.72 13.20
C ILE A 43 31.07 -6.59 12.55
N GLY A 44 30.16 -7.52 12.86
CA GLY A 44 28.80 -7.57 12.28
C GLY A 44 28.73 -8.02 10.81
N GLY A 45 29.81 -8.58 10.26
CA GLY A 45 29.87 -8.92 8.84
C GLY A 45 29.11 -10.19 8.50
N ILE A 46 28.07 -10.06 7.67
CA ILE A 46 27.26 -11.17 7.15
C ILE A 46 27.57 -11.38 5.66
N CYS A 47 27.58 -12.64 5.21
CA CYS A 47 27.72 -12.95 3.80
C CYS A 47 26.42 -12.63 3.04
N LYS A 48 26.55 -11.89 1.93
CA LYS A 48 25.43 -11.54 1.05
C LYS A 48 24.60 -12.74 0.56
N HIS A 49 25.23 -13.90 0.38
CA HIS A 49 24.53 -15.11 -0.06
C HIS A 49 23.77 -15.79 1.09
N ILE A 50 24.25 -15.67 2.34
CA ILE A 50 23.52 -16.16 3.51
C ILE A 50 22.27 -15.30 3.69
N ASN A 51 22.43 -13.98 3.66
CA ASN A 51 21.30 -13.04 3.75
C ASN A 51 20.24 -13.32 2.68
N ALA A 52 20.65 -13.49 1.41
CA ALA A 52 19.74 -13.80 0.33
C ALA A 52 18.96 -15.12 0.51
N VAL A 53 19.54 -16.07 1.24
CA VAL A 53 18.88 -17.34 1.56
C VAL A 53 18.00 -17.23 2.79
N GLU A 54 18.42 -16.48 3.81
CA GLU A 54 17.58 -16.14 4.96
C GLU A 54 16.32 -15.39 4.50
N GLU A 55 16.47 -14.40 3.61
CA GLU A 55 15.35 -13.69 2.96
C GLU A 55 14.44 -14.67 2.19
N TYR A 56 15.02 -15.59 1.40
CA TYR A 56 14.26 -16.60 0.65
C TYR A 56 13.48 -17.57 1.56
N VAL A 57 14.03 -17.94 2.72
CA VAL A 57 13.41 -18.89 3.65
C VAL A 57 12.42 -18.21 4.59
N SER A 58 12.65 -16.95 4.96
CA SER A 58 11.76 -16.15 5.80
C SER A 58 10.38 -15.95 5.16
N GLY A 59 10.26 -16.15 3.84
CA GLY A 59 8.99 -15.99 3.14
C GLY A 59 8.53 -14.53 3.07
N GLU A 60 9.41 -13.59 3.45
CA GLU A 60 9.20 -12.17 3.14
C GLU A 60 9.36 -12.02 1.63
N GLU A 61 8.22 -12.02 0.94
CA GLU A 61 8.10 -11.67 -0.47
C GLU A 61 8.58 -10.23 -0.66
N HIS A 62 9.88 -10.03 -0.84
CA HIS A 62 10.35 -8.73 -1.29
C HIS A 62 9.93 -8.56 -2.76
N PRO A 63 9.32 -7.40 -3.09
CA PRO A 63 8.70 -7.15 -4.37
C PRO A 63 9.74 -7.36 -5.46
N THR A 64 9.36 -8.15 -6.47
CA THR A 64 10.07 -8.29 -7.74
C THR A 64 10.75 -6.97 -8.10
N VAL A 65 12.04 -6.99 -8.44
CA VAL A 65 12.78 -5.80 -8.89
C VAL A 65 12.02 -5.21 -10.08
N LEU A 66 11.12 -4.26 -9.80
CA LEU A 66 10.28 -3.64 -10.80
C LEU A 66 11.20 -3.02 -11.83
N THR A 67 11.00 -3.39 -13.09
CA THR A 67 11.68 -2.75 -14.21
C THR A 67 11.45 -1.24 -14.14
N LYS A 68 12.32 -0.42 -14.75
CA LYS A 68 12.17 1.06 -14.70
C LYS A 68 10.77 1.49 -15.18
N ASP A 69 10.21 0.77 -16.15
CA ASP A 69 8.87 0.95 -16.69
C ASP A 69 7.76 0.60 -15.70
N GLU A 70 7.89 -0.51 -14.96
CA GLU A 70 6.93 -0.89 -13.93
C GLU A 70 6.98 0.03 -12.70
N LYS A 71 8.16 0.55 -12.33
CA LYS A 71 8.29 1.59 -11.30
C LYS A 71 7.57 2.87 -11.70
N LYS A 72 7.68 3.28 -12.97
CA LYS A 72 7.01 4.47 -13.50
C LYS A 72 5.49 4.29 -13.54
N LYS A 73 5.01 3.10 -13.94
CA LYS A 73 3.58 2.76 -13.93
C LYS A 73 3.00 2.75 -12.51
N ARG A 74 3.73 2.17 -11.55
CA ARG A 74 3.33 2.14 -10.13
C ARG A 74 3.33 3.54 -9.51
N GLN A 75 4.32 4.39 -9.80
CA GLN A 75 4.33 5.79 -9.34
C GLN A 75 3.14 6.59 -9.88
N LYS A 76 2.76 6.38 -11.15
CA LYS A 76 1.60 7.04 -11.74
C LYS A 76 0.31 6.60 -11.03
N HIS A 77 0.13 5.29 -10.83
CA HIS A 77 -1.03 4.74 -10.15
C HIS A 77 -1.15 5.20 -8.69
N VAL A 78 -0.04 5.23 -7.94
CA VAL A 78 -0.03 5.74 -6.55
C VAL A 78 -0.37 7.23 -6.49
N LYS A 79 0.08 8.02 -7.48
CA LYS A 79 -0.25 9.45 -7.57
C LYS A 79 -1.73 9.70 -7.89
N GLU A 80 -2.36 8.83 -8.69
CA GLU A 80 -3.78 8.89 -9.01
C GLU A 80 -4.64 8.47 -7.80
N LEU A 81 -4.27 7.39 -7.10
CA LEU A 81 -4.92 6.98 -5.84
C LEU A 81 -4.84 8.07 -4.77
N GLY A 82 -3.69 8.73 -4.64
CA GLY A 82 -3.52 9.83 -3.67
C GLY A 82 -4.35 11.08 -3.97
N LYS A 83 -4.76 11.30 -5.23
CA LYS A 83 -5.72 12.37 -5.56
C LYS A 83 -7.14 11.98 -5.16
N HIS A 84 -7.54 10.77 -5.52
CA HIS A 84 -8.87 10.26 -5.21
C HIS A 84 -9.12 10.19 -3.70
N ALA A 85 -8.10 9.83 -2.91
CA ALA A 85 -8.18 9.83 -1.45
C ALA A 85 -8.39 11.23 -0.84
N LYS A 86 -7.83 12.28 -1.45
CA LYS A 86 -8.06 13.66 -1.00
C LYS A 86 -9.49 14.11 -1.33
N GLU A 87 -9.97 13.79 -2.53
CA GLU A 87 -11.34 14.10 -2.94
C GLU A 87 -12.37 13.42 -2.04
N ILE A 88 -12.11 12.17 -1.62
CA ILE A 88 -12.95 11.45 -0.65
C ILE A 88 -12.91 12.14 0.73
N ASP A 89 -11.73 12.49 1.26
CA ASP A 89 -11.60 13.16 2.57
C ASP A 89 -12.32 14.52 2.60
N GLU A 90 -12.24 15.31 1.52
CA GLU A 90 -12.96 16.58 1.41
C GLU A 90 -14.48 16.38 1.32
N LYS A 91 -14.92 15.35 0.59
CA LYS A 91 -16.34 15.01 0.44
C LYS A 91 -16.95 14.49 1.75
N GLU A 92 -16.25 13.63 2.49
CA GLU A 92 -16.70 13.15 3.80
C GLU A 92 -16.83 14.28 4.82
N LYS A 93 -15.90 15.25 4.81
CA LYS A 93 -16.02 16.46 5.63
C LYS A 93 -17.28 17.25 5.29
N LYS A 94 -17.55 17.46 4.01
CA LYS A 94 -18.76 18.16 3.55
C LYS A 94 -20.04 17.47 3.99
N TYR A 95 -20.10 16.14 3.86
CA TYR A 95 -21.25 15.36 4.34
C TYR A 95 -21.42 15.48 5.85
N SER A 96 -20.34 15.39 6.62
CA SER A 96 -20.40 15.56 8.07
C SER A 96 -20.89 16.97 8.47
N GLU A 97 -20.53 18.01 7.73
CA GLU A 97 -21.03 19.38 7.95
C GLU A 97 -22.54 19.50 7.68
N ILE A 98 -23.02 18.91 6.58
CA ILE A 98 -24.44 18.89 6.20
C ILE A 98 -25.26 18.17 7.27
N ILE A 99 -24.82 16.96 7.69
CA ILE A 99 -25.50 16.17 8.73
C ILE A 99 -25.62 16.99 10.01
N SER A 100 -24.51 17.61 10.44
CA SER A 100 -24.48 18.41 11.67
C SER A 100 -25.44 19.60 11.60
N TYR A 101 -25.49 20.28 10.45
CA TYR A 101 -26.37 21.41 10.22
C TYR A 101 -27.86 21.01 10.25
N VAL A 102 -28.22 19.95 9.52
CA VAL A 102 -29.60 19.42 9.50
C VAL A 102 -30.00 18.90 10.88
N LYS A 103 -29.08 18.27 11.62
CA LYS A 103 -29.32 17.79 12.99
C LYS A 103 -29.63 18.92 13.96
N GLU A 104 -28.91 20.04 13.86
CA GLU A 104 -29.12 21.20 14.74
C GLU A 104 -30.47 21.88 14.45
N GLN A 105 -30.81 22.04 13.17
CA GLN A 105 -32.03 22.72 12.74
C GLN A 105 -33.27 21.79 12.76
N ARG A 106 -33.07 20.47 12.88
CA ARG A 106 -34.06 19.37 12.77
C ARG A 106 -34.70 19.21 11.40
N GLU A 107 -35.06 20.31 10.75
CA GLU A 107 -35.68 20.38 9.43
C GLU A 107 -35.18 21.64 8.72
N VAL A 108 -34.73 21.49 7.47
CA VAL A 108 -34.18 22.58 6.67
C VAL A 108 -34.88 22.63 5.31
N ASP A 109 -35.14 23.83 4.79
CA ASP A 109 -35.64 24.00 3.43
C ASP A 109 -34.61 23.51 2.40
N SER A 110 -35.05 22.77 1.37
CA SER A 110 -34.14 22.14 0.41
C SER A 110 -33.36 23.18 -0.41
N ILE A 111 -33.99 24.31 -0.76
CA ILE A 111 -33.33 25.40 -1.49
C ILE A 111 -32.21 25.99 -0.64
N SER A 112 -32.51 26.30 0.63
CA SER A 112 -31.52 26.88 1.55
C SER A 112 -30.32 25.95 1.77
N LEU A 113 -30.56 24.63 1.88
CA LEU A 113 -29.48 23.66 2.04
C LEU A 113 -28.61 23.56 0.78
N ILE A 114 -29.22 23.54 -0.39
CA ILE A 114 -28.55 23.50 -1.69
C ILE A 114 -27.70 24.76 -1.93
N GLU A 115 -28.23 25.94 -1.62
CA GLU A 115 -27.48 27.20 -1.74
C GLU A 115 -26.24 27.23 -0.85
N LYS A 116 -26.32 26.60 0.33
CA LYS A 116 -25.23 26.62 1.32
C LYS A 116 -24.15 25.57 1.06
N PHE A 117 -24.53 24.36 0.65
CA PHE A 117 -23.62 23.23 0.55
C PHE A 117 -23.38 22.73 -0.88
N GLY A 118 -24.17 23.19 -1.84
CA GLY A 118 -24.11 22.76 -3.23
C GLY A 118 -25.06 21.61 -3.52
N GLN A 119 -25.73 21.68 -4.67
CA GLN A 119 -26.73 20.69 -5.08
C GLN A 119 -26.13 19.28 -5.17
N GLU A 120 -24.89 19.15 -5.67
CA GLU A 120 -24.24 17.84 -5.85
C GLU A 120 -24.14 17.03 -4.56
N TYR A 121 -23.83 17.68 -3.43
CA TYR A 121 -23.63 17.00 -2.16
C TYR A 121 -24.97 16.61 -1.53
N VAL A 122 -25.96 17.50 -1.62
CA VAL A 122 -27.31 17.26 -1.11
C VAL A 122 -27.97 16.12 -1.89
N ASP A 123 -27.92 16.17 -3.22
CA ASP A 123 -28.50 15.13 -4.09
C ASP A 123 -27.83 13.77 -3.86
N ASP A 124 -26.51 13.73 -3.72
CA ASP A 124 -25.80 12.48 -3.41
C ASP A 124 -26.21 11.91 -2.05
N MET A 125 -26.34 12.75 -1.01
CA MET A 125 -26.76 12.29 0.33
C MET A 125 -28.19 11.76 0.35
N ILE A 126 -29.10 12.36 -0.44
CA ILE A 126 -30.46 11.83 -0.63
C ILE A 126 -30.40 10.46 -1.33
N ARG A 127 -29.58 10.31 -2.37
CA ARG A 127 -29.40 9.02 -3.07
C ARG A 127 -28.80 7.94 -2.17
N LEU A 128 -27.88 8.31 -1.28
CA LEU A 128 -27.29 7.40 -0.29
C LEU A 128 -28.25 7.04 0.85
N GLY A 129 -29.37 7.76 0.97
CA GLY A 129 -30.37 7.54 2.01
C GLY A 129 -29.99 8.13 3.36
N GLU A 130 -29.06 9.09 3.42
CA GLU A 130 -28.74 9.80 4.68
C GLU A 130 -29.70 10.97 4.93
N LEU A 131 -30.20 11.57 3.85
CA LEU A 131 -31.17 12.66 3.88
C LEU A 131 -32.49 12.20 3.28
N LEU A 132 -33.57 12.69 3.87
CA LEU A 132 -34.93 12.51 3.37
C LEU A 132 -35.49 13.86 2.98
N GLU A 133 -35.74 14.05 1.67
CA GLU A 133 -36.50 15.18 1.17
C GLU A 133 -37.99 14.84 1.11
N LYS A 134 -38.82 15.71 1.70
CA LYS A 134 -40.27 15.63 1.62
C LYS A 134 -40.87 17.04 1.59
N ASP A 135 -41.73 17.30 0.61
CA ASP A 135 -42.43 18.58 0.46
C ASP A 135 -41.49 19.81 0.45
N GLY A 136 -40.32 19.70 -0.19
CA GLY A 136 -39.30 20.76 -0.25
C GLY A 136 -38.50 20.95 1.03
N LYS A 137 -38.60 20.01 1.98
CA LYS A 137 -37.86 20.05 3.24
C LYS A 137 -37.00 18.82 3.41
N ILE A 138 -35.81 19.03 3.97
CA ILE A 138 -34.80 18.01 4.20
C ILE A 138 -34.64 17.77 5.69
N ARG A 139 -34.62 16.48 6.05
CA ARG A 139 -34.33 15.99 7.40
C ARG A 139 -33.42 14.77 7.33
N LEU A 140 -32.82 14.39 8.45
CA LEU A 140 -32.06 13.15 8.55
C LEU A 140 -33.00 11.94 8.47
N LEU A 141 -32.56 10.89 7.76
CA LEU A 141 -33.22 9.60 7.81
C LEU A 141 -32.79 8.90 9.12
N GLU A 142 -33.62 8.99 10.16
CA GLU A 142 -33.46 8.19 11.40
C GLU A 142 -33.95 6.76 11.21
#